data_AF-A0A7K3J0H0-F1
#
_entry.id   AF-A0A7K3J0H0-F1
#
_cell.length_a   1.000
_cell.length_b   1.000
_cell.length_c   1.000
_cell.angle_alpha   90.00
_cell.angle_beta   90.00
_cell.angle_gamma   90.00
#
_symmetry.space_group_name_H-M   'P 1'
#
loop_
_entity.id
_entity.type
_entity.pdbx_description
1 polymer ?
#
loop_
_entity_poly.entity_id
_entity_poly.type
_entity_poly.pdbx_seq_one_letter_code
_entity_poly.pdbx_strand_id
1 'polypeptide(L)'
;EYIGKVLDIEEIERLSSDKQLISSLISNNIIRHFGFDNHSLAKGNELIIRNVISVFIKRILQIDKAASPIRIISFEDLHMFPLTLKNDVGDLKLMIGGRIDRIDEKSGVIRIIDYKTGEVAGSVNSVSELFKDNRDKNLDAWLQTLLYCETYLTNKPDLIIVPSVYKLKKNPGSEDSEKLRIGRNSIVSDYHDLREEFLAYLNLTVQKIFNIGEPFTMTVNKWSKCSYCPYRKLCLR
;
A
#
# COMPACT_ATOMS: atom_id res chain seq x y z
N GLU A 1 -17.98 1.24 -14.77
CA GLU A 1 -17.30 0.34 -13.81
C GLU A 1 -16.32 -0.55 -14.57
N TYR A 2 -15.07 -0.66 -14.09
CA TYR A 2 -13.97 -1.39 -14.76
C TYR A 2 -13.61 -2.73 -14.08
N ILE A 3 -14.22 -3.04 -12.94
CA ILE A 3 -14.07 -4.33 -12.26
C ILE A 3 -14.44 -5.45 -13.24
N GLY A 4 -13.57 -6.46 -13.34
CA GLY A 4 -13.70 -7.59 -14.26
C GLY A 4 -13.29 -7.31 -15.70
N LYS A 5 -13.00 -6.04 -16.07
CA LYS A 5 -12.61 -5.67 -17.43
C LYS A 5 -11.10 -5.72 -17.63
N VAL A 6 -10.70 -6.02 -18.86
CA VAL A 6 -9.32 -5.86 -19.34
C VAL A 6 -9.14 -4.42 -19.80
N LEU A 7 -8.09 -3.77 -19.30
CA LEU A 7 -7.60 -2.48 -19.76
C LEU A 7 -6.41 -2.74 -20.68
N ASP A 8 -6.61 -2.52 -21.97
CA ASP A 8 -5.56 -2.55 -22.98
C ASP A 8 -4.95 -1.15 -23.21
N ILE A 9 -3.97 -1.08 -24.10
CA ILE A 9 -3.27 0.18 -24.42
C ILE A 9 -4.25 1.23 -24.94
N GLU A 10 -5.16 0.84 -25.84
CA GLU A 10 -6.09 1.76 -26.50
C GLU A 10 -7.06 2.39 -25.49
N GLU A 11 -7.63 1.58 -24.60
CA GLU A 11 -8.55 2.06 -23.56
C GLU A 11 -7.85 2.97 -22.54
N ILE A 12 -6.62 2.63 -22.16
CA ILE A 12 -5.81 3.47 -21.25
C ILE A 12 -5.45 4.80 -21.92
N GLU A 13 -5.10 4.79 -23.21
CA GLU A 13 -4.85 6.02 -23.98
C GLU A 13 -6.10 6.88 -24.12
N ARG A 14 -7.24 6.25 -24.42
CA ARG A 14 -8.54 6.93 -24.47
C ARG A 14 -8.82 7.64 -23.14
N LEU A 15 -8.70 6.93 -22.02
CA LEU A 15 -8.86 7.49 -20.67
C LEU A 15 -7.87 8.63 -20.38
N SER A 16 -6.61 8.45 -20.72
CA SER A 16 -5.53 9.43 -20.49
C SER A 16 -5.70 10.70 -21.33
N SER A 17 -6.29 10.58 -22.52
CA SER A 17 -6.54 11.70 -23.43
C SER A 17 -7.77 12.53 -23.06
N ASP A 18 -8.75 11.94 -22.36
CA ASP A 18 -10.00 12.61 -21.98
C ASP A 18 -9.82 13.47 -20.71
N LYS A 19 -9.16 14.62 -20.90
CA LYS A 19 -8.89 15.59 -19.84
C LYS A 19 -10.18 16.15 -19.21
N GLN A 20 -11.25 16.28 -20.00
CA GLN A 20 -12.52 16.81 -19.50
C GLN A 20 -13.19 15.82 -18.57
N LEU A 21 -13.24 14.53 -18.95
CA LEU A 21 -13.74 13.47 -18.10
C LEU A 21 -12.96 13.40 -16.78
N ILE A 22 -11.62 13.32 -16.84
CA ILE A 22 -10.77 13.26 -15.63
C ILE A 22 -11.04 14.47 -14.73
N SER A 23 -11.02 15.69 -15.28
CA SER A 23 -11.26 16.92 -14.52
C SER A 23 -12.65 16.93 -13.86
N SER A 24 -13.68 16.49 -14.58
CA SER A 24 -15.05 16.41 -14.06
C SER A 24 -15.17 15.38 -12.93
N LEU A 25 -14.55 14.20 -13.08
CA LEU A 25 -14.54 13.16 -12.06
C LEU A 25 -13.81 13.60 -10.79
N ILE A 26 -12.67 14.26 -10.92
CA ILE A 26 -11.93 14.82 -9.78
C ILE A 26 -12.80 15.85 -9.06
N SER A 27 -13.37 16.80 -9.80
CA SER A 27 -14.18 17.89 -9.23
C SER A 27 -15.39 17.33 -8.47
N ASN A 28 -16.11 16.38 -9.09
CA ASN A 28 -17.27 15.74 -8.49
C ASN A 28 -16.90 14.96 -7.21
N ASN A 29 -15.75 14.27 -7.18
CA ASN A 29 -15.31 13.56 -5.99
C ASN A 29 -14.85 14.51 -4.87
N ILE A 30 -14.15 15.60 -5.19
CA ILE A 30 -13.78 16.62 -4.19
C ILE A 30 -15.04 17.20 -3.55
N ILE A 31 -16.03 17.59 -4.36
CA ILE A 31 -17.31 18.12 -3.87
C ILE A 31 -18.01 17.09 -2.97
N ARG A 32 -18.06 15.83 -3.40
CA ARG A 32 -18.70 14.75 -2.63
C ARG A 32 -18.03 14.53 -1.26
N HIS A 33 -16.71 14.57 -1.20
CA HIS A 33 -15.97 14.25 0.03
C HIS A 33 -15.78 15.44 0.98
N PHE A 34 -15.72 16.67 0.46
CA PHE A 34 -15.42 17.85 1.27
C PHE A 34 -16.60 18.83 1.42
N GLY A 35 -17.67 18.67 0.63
CA GLY A 35 -18.84 19.57 0.60
C GLY A 35 -18.53 20.96 0.00
N PHE A 36 -19.57 21.66 -0.47
CA PHE A 36 -19.44 23.06 -0.90
C PHE A 36 -19.33 24.04 0.29
N ASP A 37 -19.86 23.67 1.46
CA ASP A 37 -20.02 24.54 2.63
C ASP A 37 -18.80 24.62 3.56
N ASN A 38 -17.70 23.96 3.20
CA ASN A 38 -16.44 24.20 3.87
C ASN A 38 -15.86 25.55 3.42
N HIS A 39 -16.26 26.62 4.12
CA HIS A 39 -15.58 27.92 4.15
C HIS A 39 -14.05 27.82 4.41
N SER A 40 -13.51 26.63 4.67
CA SER A 40 -12.10 26.32 4.90
C SER A 40 -11.30 25.95 3.64
N LEU A 41 -11.94 25.57 2.53
CA LEU A 41 -11.28 25.37 1.24
C LEU A 41 -11.33 26.68 0.46
N ALA A 42 -10.42 27.61 0.79
CA ALA A 42 -10.15 28.74 -0.10
C ALA A 42 -10.00 28.21 -1.53
N LYS A 43 -10.62 28.84 -2.52
CA LYS A 43 -10.63 28.39 -3.93
C LYS A 43 -9.24 27.97 -4.45
N GLY A 44 -8.17 28.57 -3.94
CA GLY A 44 -6.78 28.17 -4.22
C GLY A 44 -6.39 26.76 -3.75
N ASN A 45 -6.80 26.33 -2.56
CA ASN A 45 -6.52 24.99 -2.03
C ASN A 45 -7.20 23.90 -2.86
N GLU A 46 -8.43 24.15 -3.32
CA GLU A 46 -9.14 23.24 -4.20
C GLU A 46 -8.41 23.06 -5.54
N LEU A 47 -7.93 24.15 -6.14
CA LEU A 47 -7.13 24.09 -7.37
C LEU A 47 -5.85 23.28 -7.18
N ILE A 48 -5.16 23.44 -6.04
CA ILE A 48 -3.97 22.66 -5.71
C ILE A 48 -4.32 21.16 -5.63
N ILE A 49 -5.38 20.81 -4.90
CA ILE A 49 -5.82 19.41 -4.76
C ILE A 49 -6.16 18.81 -6.13
N ARG A 50 -6.93 19.52 -6.96
CA ARG A 50 -7.29 19.09 -8.32
C ARG A 50 -6.06 18.82 -9.17
N ASN A 51 -5.06 19.71 -9.13
CA ASN A 51 -3.83 19.56 -9.89
C ASN A 51 -3.01 18.36 -9.41
N VAL A 52 -2.89 18.18 -8.09
CA VAL A 52 -2.15 17.05 -7.48
C VAL A 52 -2.80 15.71 -7.87
N ILE A 53 -4.12 15.59 -7.72
CA ILE A 53 -4.87 14.37 -8.09
C ILE A 53 -4.75 14.11 -9.60
N SER A 54 -4.84 15.14 -10.44
CA SER A 54 -4.67 14.98 -11.90
C SER A 54 -3.30 14.43 -12.27
N VAL A 55 -2.23 14.89 -11.60
CA VAL A 55 -0.88 14.35 -11.77
C VAL A 55 -0.83 12.89 -11.32
N PHE A 56 -1.43 12.54 -10.19
CA PHE A 56 -1.46 11.16 -9.71
C PHE A 56 -2.21 10.21 -10.64
N ILE A 57 -3.40 10.58 -11.11
CA ILE A 57 -4.17 9.79 -12.09
C ILE A 57 -3.36 9.58 -13.36
N LYS A 58 -2.73 10.64 -13.89
CA LYS A 58 -1.88 10.54 -15.08
C LYS A 58 -0.73 9.55 -14.86
N ARG A 59 -0.09 9.57 -13.68
CA ARG A 59 1.00 8.65 -13.33
C ARG A 59 0.51 7.20 -13.20
N ILE A 60 -0.65 6.99 -12.57
CA ILE A 60 -1.28 5.66 -12.49
C ILE A 60 -1.53 5.11 -13.91
N LEU A 61 -2.17 5.91 -14.78
CA LEU A 61 -2.43 5.50 -16.16
C LEU A 61 -1.15 5.25 -16.98
N GLN A 62 -0.06 5.96 -16.70
CA GLN A 62 1.24 5.69 -17.33
C GLN A 62 1.83 4.34 -16.90
N ILE A 63 1.77 4.02 -15.60
CA ILE A 63 2.21 2.73 -15.07
C ILE A 63 1.33 1.60 -15.62
N ASP A 64 0.01 1.81 -15.62
CA ASP A 64 -0.96 0.85 -16.15
C ASP A 64 -0.75 0.59 -17.64
N LYS A 65 -0.48 1.63 -18.43
CA LYS A 65 -0.15 1.49 -19.86
C LYS A 65 1.09 0.62 -20.06
N ALA A 66 2.16 0.86 -19.28
CA ALA A 66 3.38 0.06 -19.36
C ALA A 66 3.16 -1.41 -18.94
N ALA A 67 2.20 -1.65 -18.05
CA ALA A 67 1.84 -3.00 -17.61
C ALA A 67 0.80 -3.70 -18.48
N SER A 68 0.09 -2.97 -19.34
CA SER A 68 -1.04 -3.48 -20.12
C SER A 68 -0.68 -4.65 -21.06
N PRO A 69 -1.63 -5.54 -21.37
CA PRO A 69 -3.00 -5.58 -20.88
C PRO A 69 -3.11 -6.04 -19.42
N ILE A 70 -4.01 -5.43 -18.65
CA ILE A 70 -4.27 -5.77 -17.24
C ILE A 70 -5.75 -5.94 -16.98
N ARG A 71 -6.12 -6.93 -16.16
CA ARG A 71 -7.52 -7.15 -15.76
C ARG A 71 -7.74 -6.65 -14.35
N ILE A 72 -8.63 -5.67 -14.18
CA ILE A 72 -8.97 -5.16 -12.85
C ILE A 72 -9.81 -6.21 -12.12
N ILE A 73 -9.34 -6.64 -10.94
CA ILE A 73 -10.05 -7.59 -10.09
C ILE A 73 -10.91 -6.84 -9.08
N SER A 74 -10.33 -5.89 -8.35
CA SER A 74 -11.05 -5.09 -7.37
C SER A 74 -10.32 -3.79 -7.03
N PHE A 75 -11.07 -2.86 -6.44
CA PHE A 75 -10.55 -1.65 -5.83
C PHE A 75 -11.10 -1.56 -4.41
N GLU A 76 -10.29 -1.08 -3.47
CA GLU A 76 -10.72 -0.77 -2.11
C GLU A 76 -11.45 -1.94 -1.43
N ASP A 77 -10.96 -3.17 -1.59
CA ASP A 77 -11.61 -4.39 -1.10
C ASP A 77 -11.01 -4.88 0.23
N LEU A 78 -11.85 -5.36 1.16
CA LEU A 78 -11.43 -5.78 2.49
C LEU A 78 -11.00 -7.25 2.49
N HIS A 79 -9.74 -7.49 2.81
CA HIS A 79 -9.18 -8.84 2.97
C HIS A 79 -8.61 -9.03 4.36
N MET A 80 -8.95 -10.17 4.97
CA MET A 80 -8.54 -10.53 6.32
C MET A 80 -8.10 -12.00 6.34
N PHE A 81 -7.14 -12.32 7.20
CA PHE A 81 -6.74 -13.70 7.48
C PHE A 81 -6.66 -13.94 8.99
N PRO A 82 -6.89 -15.17 9.44
CA PRO A 82 -6.71 -15.53 10.84
C PRO A 82 -5.24 -15.73 11.18
N LEU A 83 -4.76 -15.10 12.26
CA LEU A 83 -3.48 -15.42 12.90
C LEU A 83 -3.74 -16.01 14.28
N THR A 84 -3.18 -17.18 14.57
CA THR A 84 -3.27 -17.81 15.89
C THR A 84 -1.94 -17.75 16.61
N LEU A 85 -1.89 -17.11 17.77
CA LEU A 85 -0.73 -17.08 18.65
C LEU A 85 -0.93 -18.12 19.75
N LYS A 86 0.02 -19.05 19.88
CA LYS A 86 0.04 -19.98 21.00
C LYS A 86 0.59 -19.28 22.24
N ASN A 87 -0.07 -19.44 23.37
CA ASN A 87 0.43 -18.95 24.66
C ASN A 87 0.04 -19.91 25.78
N ASP A 88 0.65 -19.76 26.95
CA ASP A 88 0.46 -20.68 28.09
C ASP A 88 -0.93 -20.59 28.75
N VAL A 89 -1.69 -19.54 28.46
CA VAL A 89 -3.01 -19.24 29.05
C VAL A 89 -4.17 -19.60 28.10
N GLY A 90 -3.87 -19.94 26.84
CA GLY A 90 -4.81 -20.31 25.78
C GLY A 90 -4.59 -19.53 24.47
N ASP A 91 -4.73 -20.22 23.34
CA ASP A 91 -4.49 -19.64 22.01
C ASP A 91 -5.25 -18.32 21.77
N LEU A 92 -4.51 -17.26 21.42
CA LEU A 92 -5.08 -15.98 21.00
C LEU A 92 -5.31 -16.00 19.49
N LYS A 93 -6.58 -15.92 19.07
CA LYS A 93 -6.98 -15.85 17.66
C LYS A 93 -7.27 -14.42 17.26
N LEU A 94 -6.61 -13.93 16.22
CA LEU A 94 -6.72 -12.57 15.70
C LEU A 94 -7.13 -12.62 14.23
N MET A 95 -7.91 -11.63 13.80
CA MET A 95 -8.12 -11.35 12.38
C MET A 95 -7.24 -10.18 11.99
N ILE A 96 -6.32 -10.41 11.05
CA ILE A 96 -5.37 -9.41 10.57
C ILE A 96 -5.67 -9.13 9.10
N GLY A 97 -5.61 -7.87 8.72
CA GLY A 97 -5.77 -7.48 7.33
C GLY A 97 -6.14 -6.01 7.18
N GLY A 98 -6.76 -5.70 6.05
CA GLY A 98 -7.16 -4.34 5.73
C GLY A 98 -7.76 -4.24 4.35
N ARG A 99 -8.04 -2.99 3.97
CA ARG A 99 -8.57 -2.66 2.65
C ARG A 99 -7.40 -2.52 1.67
N ILE A 100 -7.41 -3.29 0.60
CA ILE A 100 -6.39 -3.26 -0.45
C ILE A 100 -6.82 -2.24 -1.50
N ASP A 101 -5.97 -1.25 -1.79
CA ASP A 101 -6.29 -0.17 -2.73
C ASP A 101 -6.69 -0.71 -4.11
N ARG A 102 -5.90 -1.64 -4.65
CA ARG A 102 -6.18 -2.28 -5.94
C ARG A 102 -5.61 -3.69 -6.03
N ILE A 103 -6.41 -4.54 -6.67
CA ILE A 103 -6.02 -5.87 -7.11
C ILE A 103 -6.26 -5.95 -8.61
N ASP A 104 -5.25 -6.35 -9.35
CA ASP A 104 -5.39 -6.66 -10.77
C ASP A 104 -4.55 -7.88 -11.17
N GLU A 105 -4.74 -8.32 -12.39
CA GLU A 105 -4.04 -9.45 -12.98
C GLU A 105 -3.35 -9.04 -14.26
N LYS A 106 -2.11 -9.51 -14.43
CA LYS A 106 -1.35 -9.44 -15.68
C LYS A 106 -0.84 -10.83 -16.02
N SER A 107 -1.27 -11.37 -17.17
CA SER A 107 -0.78 -12.66 -17.69
C SER A 107 -0.82 -13.80 -16.66
N GLY A 108 -1.92 -13.95 -15.92
CA GLY A 108 -2.07 -14.96 -14.87
C GLY A 108 -1.41 -14.63 -13.53
N VAL A 109 -0.68 -13.52 -13.42
CA VAL A 109 -0.05 -13.07 -12.17
C VAL A 109 -0.92 -12.01 -11.51
N ILE A 110 -1.24 -12.21 -10.23
CA ILE A 110 -1.97 -11.24 -9.41
C ILE A 110 -1.01 -10.17 -8.91
N ARG A 111 -1.39 -8.90 -9.03
CA ARG A 111 -0.64 -7.78 -8.47
C ARG A 111 -1.45 -7.13 -7.36
N ILE A 112 -0.85 -7.07 -6.17
CA ILE A 112 -1.39 -6.34 -5.03
C ILE A 112 -0.75 -4.96 -5.05
N ILE A 113 -1.55 -3.93 -5.34
CA ILE A 113 -1.06 -2.57 -5.59
C ILE A 113 -1.48 -1.66 -4.43
N ASP A 114 -0.49 -0.97 -3.85
CA ASP A 114 -0.66 0.04 -2.81
C ASP A 114 -0.21 1.42 -3.36
N TYR A 115 -1.09 2.41 -3.30
CA TYR A 115 -0.78 3.75 -3.80
C TYR A 115 -0.14 4.61 -2.71
N LYS A 116 1.07 5.10 -2.97
CA LYS A 116 1.80 5.93 -2.01
C LYS A 116 2.17 7.29 -2.57
N THR A 117 1.70 8.33 -1.89
CA THR A 117 1.98 9.75 -2.18
C THR A 117 3.20 10.28 -1.40
N GLY A 118 3.69 9.53 -0.41
CA GLY A 118 4.89 9.80 0.36
C GLY A 118 6.17 9.24 -0.26
N GLU A 119 7.28 9.37 0.46
CA GLU A 119 8.50 8.65 0.10
C GLU A 119 8.35 7.16 0.45
N VAL A 120 8.85 6.32 -0.45
CA VAL A 120 8.90 4.86 -0.27
C VAL A 120 10.30 4.39 -0.65
N ALA A 121 10.84 3.47 0.14
CA ALA A 121 12.12 2.85 -0.12
C ALA A 121 12.10 2.12 -1.48
N GLY A 122 13.19 2.23 -2.24
CA GLY A 122 13.31 1.53 -3.54
C GLY A 122 13.53 0.03 -3.40
N SER A 123 14.03 -0.40 -2.25
CA SER A 123 14.36 -1.78 -1.91
C SER A 123 14.34 -1.94 -0.38
N VAL A 124 14.39 -3.20 0.05
CA VAL A 124 14.53 -3.62 1.43
C VAL A 124 15.79 -4.50 1.51
N ASN A 125 16.57 -4.43 2.58
CA ASN A 125 17.78 -5.24 2.71
C ASN A 125 17.45 -6.72 2.97
N SER A 126 16.45 -6.97 3.80
CA SER A 126 15.95 -8.31 4.18
C SER A 126 14.51 -8.21 4.71
N VAL A 127 13.74 -9.30 4.70
CA VAL A 127 12.38 -9.30 5.25
C VAL A 127 12.39 -8.88 6.73
N SER A 128 13.37 -9.36 7.49
CA SER A 128 13.57 -9.01 8.90
C SER A 128 13.68 -7.49 9.18
N GLU A 129 14.14 -6.70 8.21
CA GLU A 129 14.25 -5.24 8.35
C GLU A 129 12.89 -4.57 8.54
N LEU A 130 11.84 -5.12 7.92
CA LEU A 130 10.46 -4.61 8.01
C LEU A 130 9.88 -4.70 9.42
N PHE A 131 10.45 -5.57 10.27
CA PHE A 131 9.98 -5.83 11.61
C PHE A 131 10.89 -5.26 12.71
N LYS A 132 11.95 -4.52 12.33
CA LYS A 132 12.83 -3.86 13.31
C LYS A 132 12.13 -2.71 14.02
N ASP A 133 12.37 -2.61 15.32
CA ASP A 133 12.00 -1.43 16.09
C ASP A 133 12.71 -0.20 15.55
N ASN A 134 12.03 0.95 15.61
CA ASN A 134 12.58 2.22 15.13
C ASN A 134 13.05 2.22 13.66
N ARG A 135 12.60 1.26 12.84
CA ARG A 135 12.88 1.22 11.39
C ARG A 135 12.52 2.53 10.69
N ASP A 136 13.13 2.72 9.52
CA ASP A 136 12.76 3.79 8.59
C ASP A 136 11.30 3.59 8.14
N LYS A 137 10.49 4.66 8.26
CA LYS A 137 9.09 4.69 7.84
C LYS A 137 8.91 4.50 6.34
N ASN A 138 9.95 4.78 5.53
CA ASN A 138 9.88 4.58 4.08
C ASN A 138 9.72 3.09 3.69
N LEU A 139 9.96 2.18 4.63
CA LEU A 139 9.75 0.73 4.46
C LEU A 139 8.30 0.30 4.76
N ASP A 140 7.49 1.15 5.39
CA ASP A 140 6.15 0.79 5.88
C ASP A 140 5.20 0.37 4.75
N ALA A 141 5.33 0.99 3.57
CA ALA A 141 4.55 0.60 2.39
C ALA A 141 4.79 -0.85 1.98
N TRP A 142 6.03 -1.34 2.07
CA TRP A 142 6.35 -2.73 1.75
C TRP A 142 5.82 -3.70 2.79
N LEU A 143 5.93 -3.36 4.08
CA LEU A 143 5.32 -4.16 5.14
C LEU A 143 3.80 -4.29 4.94
N GLN A 144 3.12 -3.17 4.65
CA GLN A 144 1.69 -3.12 4.38
C GLN A 144 1.33 -3.95 3.13
N THR A 145 2.07 -3.81 2.03
CA THR A 145 1.80 -4.52 0.78
C THR A 145 2.00 -6.03 0.92
N LEU A 146 3.05 -6.48 1.65
CA LEU A 146 3.27 -7.90 1.92
C LEU A 146 2.18 -8.49 2.83
N LEU A 147 1.68 -7.71 3.81
CA LEU A 147 0.52 -8.12 4.60
C LEU A 147 -0.72 -8.34 3.72
N TYR A 148 -0.95 -7.45 2.76
CA TYR A 148 -2.05 -7.59 1.80
C TYR A 148 -1.88 -8.82 0.90
N CYS A 149 -0.65 -9.14 0.49
CA CYS A 149 -0.38 -10.38 -0.25
C CYS A 149 -0.84 -11.61 0.55
N GLU A 150 -0.48 -11.73 1.84
CA GLU A 150 -0.92 -12.84 2.68
C GLU A 150 -2.46 -12.89 2.82
N THR A 151 -3.09 -11.73 3.05
CA THR A 151 -4.55 -11.67 3.21
C THR A 151 -5.29 -12.16 1.97
N TYR A 152 -4.76 -11.88 0.77
CA TYR A 152 -5.36 -12.30 -0.48
C TYR A 152 -5.09 -13.78 -0.78
N LEU A 153 -3.86 -14.24 -0.49
CA LEU A 153 -3.39 -15.61 -0.69
C LEU A 153 -4.14 -16.62 0.19
N THR A 154 -4.61 -16.22 1.37
CA THR A 154 -5.28 -17.10 2.35
C THR A 154 -6.41 -17.94 1.75
N ASN A 155 -7.15 -17.40 0.78
CA ASN A 155 -8.24 -18.11 0.11
C ASN A 155 -7.88 -18.63 -1.29
N LYS A 156 -6.63 -18.43 -1.74
CA LYS A 156 -6.16 -18.69 -3.11
C LYS A 156 -4.65 -19.05 -3.13
N PRO A 157 -4.25 -20.16 -2.47
CA PRO A 157 -2.84 -20.47 -2.22
C PRO A 157 -2.02 -20.73 -3.49
N ASP A 158 -2.64 -21.12 -4.60
CA ASP A 158 -1.91 -21.50 -5.81
C ASP A 158 -1.62 -20.32 -6.76
N LEU A 159 -2.02 -19.10 -6.40
CA LEU A 159 -1.83 -17.92 -7.25
C LEU A 159 -0.45 -17.29 -7.04
N ILE A 160 0.20 -16.95 -8.15
CA ILE A 160 1.39 -16.11 -8.13
C ILE A 160 0.98 -14.68 -7.77
N ILE A 161 1.50 -14.15 -6.67
CA ILE A 161 1.18 -12.80 -6.18
C ILE A 161 2.45 -11.94 -6.19
N VAL A 162 2.38 -10.78 -6.84
CA VAL A 162 3.46 -9.79 -6.85
C VAL A 162 3.08 -8.57 -6.00
N PRO A 163 3.86 -8.24 -4.95
CA PRO A 163 3.69 -6.99 -4.22
C PRO A 163 4.16 -5.80 -5.07
N SER A 164 3.30 -4.80 -5.22
CA SER A 164 3.58 -3.59 -6.00
C SER A 164 3.20 -2.32 -5.21
N VAL A 165 4.10 -1.33 -5.19
CA VAL A 165 3.82 -0.02 -4.59
C VAL A 165 3.96 1.06 -5.64
N TYR A 166 2.87 1.79 -5.89
CA TYR A 166 2.81 2.87 -6.87
C TYR A 166 3.29 4.17 -6.22
N LYS A 167 4.49 4.61 -6.56
CA LYS A 167 5.16 5.77 -5.92
C LYS A 167 4.74 7.08 -6.60
N LEU A 168 3.51 7.51 -6.35
CA LEU A 168 2.83 8.59 -7.07
C LEU A 168 3.49 9.95 -6.97
N LYS A 169 4.41 10.19 -6.01
CA LYS A 169 5.19 11.43 -5.90
C LYS A 169 6.32 11.50 -6.94
N LYS A 170 6.89 10.36 -7.32
CA LYS A 170 7.95 10.24 -8.32
C LYS A 170 7.34 10.09 -9.71
N ASN A 171 8.09 10.41 -10.74
CA ASN A 171 7.67 10.07 -12.10
C ASN A 171 7.74 8.54 -12.27
N PRO A 172 6.77 7.92 -12.97
CA PRO A 172 6.80 6.51 -13.29
C PRO A 172 8.15 6.11 -13.91
N GLY A 173 8.74 5.03 -13.39
CA GLY A 173 9.94 4.42 -13.92
C GLY A 173 9.62 3.30 -14.90
N SER A 174 10.51 2.31 -14.98
CA SER A 174 10.20 1.04 -15.66
C SER A 174 9.17 0.25 -14.86
N GLU A 175 8.55 -0.77 -15.47
CA GLU A 175 7.57 -1.63 -14.77
C GLU A 175 8.12 -2.22 -13.46
N ASP A 176 9.43 -2.51 -13.41
CA ASP A 176 10.08 -3.05 -12.23
C ASP A 176 10.32 -2.03 -11.10
N SER A 177 10.12 -0.73 -11.32
CA SER A 177 10.29 0.27 -10.26
C SER A 177 9.22 0.20 -9.18
N GLU A 178 8.06 -0.40 -9.51
CA GLU A 178 6.95 -0.56 -8.59
C GLU A 178 6.98 -1.89 -7.83
N LYS A 179 7.84 -2.84 -8.25
CA LYS A 179 7.99 -4.14 -7.58
C LYS A 179 8.91 -4.04 -6.37
N LEU A 180 8.67 -4.91 -5.39
CA LEU A 180 9.57 -5.05 -4.24
C LEU A 180 10.93 -5.60 -4.70
N ARG A 181 12.01 -5.02 -4.17
CA ARG A 181 13.38 -5.52 -4.33
C ARG A 181 13.97 -5.86 -2.97
N ILE A 182 14.61 -7.02 -2.86
CA ILE A 182 15.29 -7.46 -1.64
C ILE A 182 16.79 -7.66 -1.89
N GLY A 183 17.61 -7.20 -0.95
CA GLY A 183 19.06 -7.38 -0.96
C GLY A 183 19.75 -6.70 -2.15
N ARG A 184 20.62 -7.44 -2.86
CA ARG A 184 21.37 -6.97 -4.04
C ARG A 184 20.48 -6.82 -5.29
N ASN A 185 19.30 -6.20 -5.16
CA ASN A 185 18.31 -5.93 -6.20
C ASN A 185 17.56 -7.15 -6.76
N SER A 186 17.38 -8.21 -5.98
CA SER A 186 16.49 -9.31 -6.39
C SER A 186 15.04 -8.81 -6.40
N ILE A 187 14.44 -8.75 -7.59
CA ILE A 187 13.03 -8.41 -7.74
C ILE A 187 12.20 -9.59 -7.26
N VAL A 188 11.21 -9.30 -6.42
CA VAL A 188 10.26 -10.30 -5.91
C VAL A 188 9.19 -10.52 -6.98
N SER A 189 9.24 -11.68 -7.62
CA SER A 189 8.27 -12.09 -8.65
C SER A 189 7.14 -12.97 -8.11
N ASP A 190 7.29 -13.51 -6.90
CA ASP A 190 6.24 -14.23 -6.19
C ASP A 190 6.39 -14.01 -4.69
N TYR A 191 5.30 -13.65 -4.01
CA TYR A 191 5.24 -13.50 -2.57
C TYR A 191 5.54 -14.81 -1.83
N HIS A 192 5.27 -15.96 -2.46
CA HIS A 192 5.58 -17.27 -1.88
C HIS A 192 7.03 -17.40 -1.41
N ASP A 193 7.98 -16.82 -2.16
CA ASP A 193 9.42 -16.84 -1.85
C ASP A 193 9.75 -16.20 -0.50
N LEU A 194 8.88 -15.31 0.00
CA LEU A 194 9.07 -14.56 1.24
C LEU A 194 8.10 -14.97 2.35
N ARG A 195 7.08 -15.76 2.00
CA ARG A 195 5.89 -15.96 2.84
C ARG A 195 6.23 -16.53 4.20
N GLU A 196 7.03 -17.60 4.24
CA GLU A 196 7.40 -18.28 5.49
C GLU A 196 8.17 -17.34 6.42
N GLU A 197 9.20 -16.67 5.91
CA GLU A 197 10.00 -15.71 6.68
C GLU A 197 9.16 -14.53 7.17
N PHE A 198 8.29 -14.00 6.30
CA PHE A 198 7.39 -12.89 6.65
C PHE A 198 6.42 -13.28 7.76
N LEU A 199 5.76 -14.44 7.66
CA LEU A 199 4.82 -14.93 8.67
C LEU A 199 5.53 -15.23 10.01
N ALA A 200 6.75 -15.73 9.97
CA ALA A 200 7.54 -15.96 11.18
C ALA A 200 7.80 -14.64 11.92
N TYR A 201 8.25 -13.60 11.21
CA TYR A 201 8.47 -12.29 11.83
C TYR A 201 7.17 -11.59 12.25
N LEU A 202 6.11 -11.70 11.46
CA LEU A 202 4.80 -11.16 11.83
C LEU A 202 4.29 -11.81 13.12
N ASN A 203 4.39 -13.13 13.24
CA ASN A 203 4.00 -13.86 14.44
C ASN A 203 4.80 -13.37 15.66
N LEU A 204 6.13 -13.28 15.55
CA LEU A 204 7.00 -12.75 16.62
C LEU A 204 6.62 -11.32 17.03
N THR A 205 6.38 -10.43 16.06
CA THR A 205 6.01 -9.04 16.33
C THR A 205 4.65 -8.97 17.03
N VAL A 206 3.65 -9.72 16.57
CA VAL A 206 2.33 -9.73 17.20
C VAL A 206 2.39 -10.35 18.60
N GLN A 207 3.17 -11.42 18.81
CA GLN A 207 3.41 -11.97 20.16
C GLN A 207 4.00 -10.92 21.11
N LYS A 208 4.97 -10.12 20.66
CA LYS A 208 5.52 -9.02 21.47
C LYS A 208 4.46 -7.98 21.82
N ILE A 209 3.61 -7.59 20.86
CA ILE A 209 2.54 -6.59 21.10
C ILE A 209 1.57 -7.05 22.20
N PHE A 210 1.30 -8.35 22.30
CA PHE A 210 0.39 -8.93 23.31
C PHE A 210 1.11 -9.49 24.54
N ASN A 211 2.43 -9.37 24.64
CA ASN A 211 3.19 -9.87 25.78
C ASN A 211 3.11 -8.87 26.94
N ILE A 212 2.54 -9.30 28.07
CA ILE A 212 2.43 -8.47 29.29
C ILE A 212 3.79 -8.08 29.88
N GLY A 213 4.84 -8.88 29.63
CA GLY A 213 6.20 -8.61 30.06
C GLY A 213 6.99 -7.68 29.13
N GLU A 214 6.44 -7.32 27.97
CA GLU A 214 7.09 -6.40 27.03
C GLU A 214 6.66 -4.95 27.36
N PRO A 215 7.55 -4.11 27.90
CA PRO A 215 7.18 -2.74 28.23
C PRO A 215 7.05 -1.87 26.97
N PHE A 216 6.06 -0.98 26.95
CA PHE A 216 6.04 0.10 25.98
C PHE A 216 7.21 1.05 26.25
N THR A 217 8.10 1.21 25.26
CA THR A 217 9.24 2.12 25.34
C THR A 217 9.11 3.26 24.34
N MET A 218 9.66 4.42 24.70
CA MET A 218 9.69 5.56 23.79
C MET A 218 10.73 5.35 22.69
N THR A 219 10.36 5.71 21.45
CA THR A 219 11.30 5.72 20.31
C THR A 219 12.58 6.50 20.60
N VAL A 220 13.73 6.00 20.14
CA VAL A 220 14.99 6.76 20.20
C VAL A 220 15.05 7.87 19.13
N ASN A 221 14.27 7.75 18.07
CA ASN A 221 14.30 8.64 16.91
C ASN A 221 13.36 9.85 17.09
N LYS A 222 13.82 10.82 17.89
CA LYS A 222 13.04 12.02 18.26
C LYS A 222 12.60 12.84 17.04
N TRP A 223 13.53 13.13 16.13
CA TRP A 223 13.28 14.09 15.05
C TRP A 223 12.30 13.59 14.00
N SER A 224 12.39 12.33 13.59
CA SER A 224 11.52 11.82 12.52
C SER A 224 10.17 11.32 13.05
N LYS A 225 10.12 10.72 14.25
CA LYS A 225 8.91 10.08 14.78
C LYS A 225 8.13 10.95 15.75
N CYS A 226 8.78 11.79 16.57
CA CYS A 226 8.07 12.60 17.56
C CYS A 226 7.52 13.92 16.99
N SER A 227 8.09 14.45 15.90
CA SER A 227 7.71 15.77 15.35
C SER A 227 6.23 15.88 15.02
N TYR A 228 5.62 14.80 14.53
CA TYR A 228 4.20 14.73 14.14
C TYR A 228 3.43 13.69 14.97
N CYS A 229 3.97 13.26 16.12
CA CYS A 229 3.31 12.28 16.97
C CYS A 229 2.07 12.91 17.64
N PRO A 230 0.86 12.33 17.47
CA PRO A 230 -0.35 12.86 18.08
C PRO A 230 -0.31 12.81 19.62
N TYR A 231 0.48 11.88 20.17
CA TYR A 231 0.65 11.69 21.60
C TYR A 231 1.80 12.52 22.20
N ARG A 232 2.45 13.41 21.44
CA ARG A 232 3.60 14.20 21.93
C ARG A 232 3.29 14.97 23.22
N LYS A 233 2.06 15.48 23.37
CA LYS A 233 1.62 16.18 24.58
C LYS A 233 1.48 15.26 25.81
N LEU A 234 1.21 13.99 25.60
CA LEU A 234 1.10 12.96 26.65
C LEU A 234 2.43 12.23 26.90
N CYS A 235 3.36 12.31 25.96
CA CYS A 235 4.63 11.59 25.98
C CYS A 235 5.57 12.04 27.12
N LEU A 236 5.24 13.12 27.84
CA LEU A 236 6.03 13.67 28.96
C LEU A 236 7.54 13.78 28.64
N ARG A 237 7.84 14.09 27.36
CA ARG A 237 9.19 14.11 26.78
C ARG A 237 9.40 15.36 25.96
#